data_AF-A0A958VZZ2-F1
#
_entry.id   AF-A0A958VZZ2-F1
#
_cell.length_a   1.000
_cell.length_b   1.000
_cell.length_c   1.000
_cell.angle_alpha   90.00
_cell.angle_beta   90.00
_cell.angle_gamma   90.00
#
_symmetry.space_group_name_H-M   'P 1'
#
loop_
_entity.id
_entity.type
_entity.pdbx_description
1 polymer ?
#
loop_
_entity_poly.entity_id
_entity_poly.type
_entity_poly.pdbx_seq_one_letter_code
_entity_poly.pdbx_strand_id
1 'polypeptide(L)'
;EGGDLLFGIEEDSQTSAPKDIPGIEVNNEPDQKLRIEHIIRDGIEPRIVGFGVKYARLSNGKYVLIVRVPKSWSSPHWVKYRNHLKFYTRGIQGKYLMDISELRREFGLLGTITTSIKAFVTGRISLIQRAETSVPVNLGPKIILHLVPLSSFTTGQVYDLQEVFSKCNLLNPI
;
A
#
# COMPACT_ATOMS: atom_id res chain seq x y z
N GLU A 1 -1.57 -5.42 -3.08
CA GLU A 1 -2.22 -4.13 -3.41
C GLU A 1 -3.10 -3.70 -2.24
N GLY A 2 -3.32 -2.40 -2.05
CA GLY A 2 -4.22 -1.89 -1.01
C GLY A 2 -5.68 -1.89 -1.48
N GLY A 3 -6.60 -1.39 -0.66
CA GLY A 3 -8.00 -1.20 -1.01
C GLY A 3 -8.91 -0.99 0.19
N ASP A 4 -10.20 -0.85 -0.08
CA ASP A 4 -11.26 -0.72 0.92
C ASP A 4 -12.15 -1.96 0.92
N LEU A 5 -12.48 -2.48 2.11
CA LEU A 5 -13.49 -3.50 2.30
C LEU A 5 -14.71 -2.85 2.96
N LEU A 6 -15.87 -3.06 2.35
CA LEU A 6 -17.14 -2.52 2.82
C LEU A 6 -18.05 -3.68 3.22
N PHE A 7 -18.55 -3.67 4.46
CA PHE A 7 -19.50 -4.65 4.97
C PHE A 7 -20.83 -3.98 5.28
N GLY A 8 -21.94 -4.63 4.91
CA GLY A 8 -23.28 -4.05 4.95
C GLY A 8 -23.75 -3.48 3.62
N ILE A 9 -23.08 -3.85 2.52
CA ILE A 9 -23.48 -3.57 1.13
C ILE A 9 -23.87 -4.90 0.48
N GLU A 10 -25.02 -4.95 -0.19
CA GLU A 10 -25.44 -6.07 -1.03
C GLU A 10 -24.76 -5.94 -2.41
N GLU A 11 -24.13 -7.03 -2.85
CA GLU A 11 -23.45 -7.11 -4.16
C GLU A 11 -24.35 -7.88 -5.14
N ASP A 12 -24.45 -7.40 -6.38
CA ASP A 12 -25.07 -8.13 -7.47
C ASP A 12 -24.17 -9.30 -7.90
N SER A 13 -24.71 -10.51 -7.87
CA SER A 13 -23.94 -11.73 -8.11
C SER A 13 -23.43 -11.91 -9.53
N GLN A 14 -23.94 -11.14 -10.51
CA GLN A 14 -23.50 -11.21 -11.90
C GLN A 14 -22.53 -10.08 -12.27
N THR A 15 -22.74 -8.88 -11.73
CA THR A 15 -21.98 -7.68 -12.11
C THR A 15 -20.94 -7.26 -11.07
N SER A 16 -20.98 -7.84 -9.86
CA SER A 16 -20.20 -7.40 -8.71
C SER A 16 -20.40 -5.92 -8.32
N ALA A 17 -21.49 -5.32 -8.81
CA ALA A 17 -21.84 -3.95 -8.51
C ALA A 17 -22.64 -3.86 -7.19
N PRO A 18 -22.52 -2.75 -6.43
CA PRO A 18 -23.35 -2.54 -5.25
C PRO A 18 -24.81 -2.38 -5.66
N LYS A 19 -25.67 -3.25 -5.13
CA LYS A 19 -27.11 -3.30 -5.41
C LYS A 19 -27.94 -2.56 -4.36
N ASP A 20 -27.60 -2.73 -3.08
CA ASP A 20 -28.28 -2.07 -1.96
C ASP A 20 -27.33 -1.87 -0.76
N ILE A 21 -27.71 -1.03 0.19
CA ILE A 21 -26.96 -0.76 1.43
C ILE A 21 -27.85 -1.06 2.65
N PRO A 22 -28.16 -2.34 2.90
CA PRO A 22 -29.01 -2.72 4.04
C PRO A 22 -28.36 -2.38 5.38
N GLY A 23 -27.03 -2.32 5.42
CA GLY A 23 -26.25 -2.11 6.63
C GLY A 23 -26.23 -3.33 7.57
N ILE A 24 -25.40 -3.24 8.59
CA ILE A 24 -25.26 -4.23 9.67
C ILE A 24 -25.65 -3.60 11.00
N GLU A 25 -26.19 -4.43 11.89
CA GLU A 25 -26.48 -4.03 13.27
C GLU A 25 -25.20 -4.08 14.11
N VAL A 26 -25.00 -3.04 14.92
CA VAL A 26 -23.81 -2.87 15.76
C VAL A 26 -24.24 -2.34 17.12
N ASN A 27 -24.11 -3.18 18.15
CA ASN A 27 -24.58 -2.84 19.50
C ASN A 27 -23.68 -1.81 20.21
N ASN A 28 -22.36 -1.89 19.99
CA ASN A 28 -21.38 -0.95 20.52
C ASN A 28 -20.28 -0.74 19.46
N GLU A 29 -20.37 0.38 18.74
CA GLU A 29 -19.46 0.72 17.65
C GLU A 29 -17.99 0.85 18.10
N PRO A 30 -17.68 1.62 19.16
CA PRO A 30 -16.31 1.71 19.70
C PRO A 30 -15.69 0.35 20.04
N ASP A 31 -16.43 -0.52 20.74
CA ASP A 31 -15.91 -1.83 21.16
C ASP A 31 -15.69 -2.77 19.97
N GLN A 32 -16.62 -2.78 19.01
CA GLN A 32 -16.45 -3.61 17.81
C GLN A 32 -15.29 -3.12 16.94
N LYS A 33 -15.10 -1.80 16.83
CA LYS A 33 -13.95 -1.22 16.14
C LYS A 33 -12.64 -1.70 16.77
N LEU A 34 -12.47 -1.54 18.08
CA LEU A 34 -11.26 -1.99 18.79
C LEU A 34 -11.02 -3.49 18.63
N ARG A 35 -12.09 -4.29 18.70
CA ARG A 35 -12.01 -5.74 18.48
C ARG A 35 -11.48 -6.09 17.09
N ILE A 36 -11.97 -5.44 16.03
CA ILE A 36 -11.50 -5.67 14.66
C ILE A 36 -10.04 -5.23 14.53
N GLU A 37 -9.67 -4.08 15.08
CA GLU A 37 -8.28 -3.59 15.07
C GLU A 37 -7.32 -4.59 15.73
N HIS A 38 -7.71 -5.18 16.87
CA HIS A 38 -6.93 -6.24 17.53
C HIS A 38 -6.83 -7.50 16.67
N ILE A 39 -7.94 -7.98 16.08
CA ILE A 39 -7.93 -9.15 15.20
C ILE A 39 -6.96 -8.95 14.03
N ILE A 40 -6.96 -7.77 13.40
CA ILE A 40 -6.05 -7.45 12.28
C ILE A 40 -4.61 -7.40 12.76
N ARG A 41 -4.34 -6.71 13.87
CA ARG A 41 -2.99 -6.49 14.41
C ARG A 41 -2.32 -7.79 14.87
N ASP A 42 -3.09 -8.70 15.46
CA ASP A 42 -2.58 -9.94 16.04
C ASP A 42 -2.66 -11.11 15.05
N GLY A 43 -3.59 -11.04 14.09
CA GLY A 43 -3.86 -12.10 13.13
C GLY A 43 -3.02 -12.06 11.86
N ILE A 44 -2.20 -11.03 11.63
CA ILE A 44 -1.44 -10.82 10.39
C ILE A 44 0.03 -10.50 10.67
N GLU A 45 0.93 -11.11 9.92
CA GLU A 45 2.37 -10.80 9.94
C GLU A 45 2.96 -10.73 8.52
N PRO A 46 3.93 -9.85 8.23
CA PRO A 46 4.29 -8.65 9.00
C PRO A 46 3.07 -7.78 9.31
N ARG A 47 3.12 -6.93 10.33
CA ARG A 47 1.96 -6.11 10.70
C ARG A 47 1.63 -5.13 9.57
N ILE A 48 0.34 -4.96 9.27
CA ILE A 48 -0.11 -3.92 8.34
C ILE A 48 -0.06 -2.58 9.06
N VAL A 49 0.75 -1.65 8.56
CA VAL A 49 0.85 -0.29 9.11
C VAL A 49 -0.12 0.62 8.38
N GLY A 50 -0.87 1.45 9.12
CA GLY A 50 -1.75 2.48 8.54
C GLY A 50 -3.09 1.98 8.02
N PHE A 51 -3.56 0.80 8.46
CA PHE A 51 -4.94 0.38 8.21
C PHE A 51 -5.93 1.25 9.01
N GLY A 52 -7.16 1.37 8.51
CA GLY A 52 -8.23 2.14 9.16
C GLY A 52 -9.51 1.34 9.27
N VAL A 53 -10.18 1.44 10.42
CA VAL A 53 -11.48 0.83 10.69
C VAL A 53 -12.47 1.95 11.03
N LYS A 54 -13.60 2.00 10.32
CA LYS A 54 -14.64 3.01 10.53
C LYS A 54 -16.02 2.39 10.36
N TYR A 55 -16.94 2.75 11.24
CA TYR A 55 -18.37 2.52 11.02
C TYR A 55 -19.03 3.81 10.52
N ALA A 56 -19.73 3.74 9.39
CA ALA A 56 -20.54 4.82 8.86
C ALA A 56 -22.00 4.55 9.20
N ARG A 57 -22.62 5.44 9.99
CA ARG A 57 -24.03 5.31 10.39
C ARG A 57 -24.94 5.65 9.21
N LEU A 58 -25.92 4.80 8.97
CA LEU A 58 -26.94 4.96 7.93
C LEU A 58 -28.19 5.65 8.49
N SER A 59 -29.02 6.19 7.60
CA SER A 59 -30.30 6.81 7.94
C SER A 59 -31.28 5.83 8.58
N ASN A 60 -31.20 4.54 8.22
CA ASN A 60 -32.01 3.46 8.80
C ASN A 60 -31.53 3.01 10.21
N GLY A 61 -30.53 3.70 10.79
CA GLY A 61 -29.99 3.42 12.13
C GLY A 61 -28.94 2.31 12.18
N LYS A 62 -28.72 1.57 11.07
CA LYS A 62 -27.66 0.55 10.94
C LYS A 62 -26.33 1.18 10.52
N TYR A 63 -25.31 0.36 10.29
CA TYR A 63 -23.97 0.82 9.92
C TYR A 63 -23.42 0.12 8.68
N VAL A 64 -22.51 0.80 7.98
CA VAL A 64 -21.56 0.16 7.06
C VAL A 64 -20.20 0.15 7.73
N LEU A 65 -19.57 -1.03 7.82
CA LEU A 65 -18.19 -1.16 8.29
C LEU A 65 -17.24 -0.97 7.10
N ILE A 66 -16.32 -0.04 7.24
CA ILE A 66 -15.28 0.29 6.26
C ILE A 66 -13.93 -0.11 6.86
N VAL A 67 -13.22 -1.01 6.19
CA VAL A 67 -11.85 -1.38 6.53
C VAL A 67 -10.93 -0.98 5.38
N ARG A 68 -10.13 0.05 5.58
CA ARG A 68 -9.12 0.53 4.63
C ARG A 68 -7.79 -0.16 4.89
N VAL A 69 -7.23 -0.79 3.87
CA VAL A 69 -5.91 -1.44 3.91
C VAL A 69 -5.00 -0.73 2.90
N PRO A 70 -3.93 -0.05 3.34
CA PRO A 70 -3.02 0.60 2.41
C PRO A 70 -2.21 -0.44 1.62
N LYS A 71 -1.60 0.00 0.51
CA LYS A 71 -0.57 -0.80 -0.15
C LYS A 71 0.58 -1.00 0.84
N SER A 72 0.93 -2.27 1.08
CA SER A 72 2.01 -2.61 2.01
C SER A 72 3.36 -2.74 1.32
N TRP A 73 4.38 -2.21 1.99
CA TRP A 73 5.79 -2.31 1.61
C TRP A 73 6.50 -3.51 2.24
N SER A 74 5.82 -4.26 3.11
CA SER A 74 6.32 -5.46 3.77
C SER A 74 5.57 -6.72 3.29
N SER A 75 5.04 -6.69 2.06
CA SER A 75 4.46 -7.87 1.40
C SER A 75 5.56 -8.94 1.18
N PRO A 76 5.25 -10.24 1.23
CA PRO A 76 3.94 -10.83 1.46
C PRO A 76 3.55 -10.90 2.95
N HIS A 77 2.24 -10.81 3.22
CA HIS A 77 1.67 -11.01 4.56
C HIS A 77 1.05 -12.40 4.68
N TRP A 78 1.32 -13.11 5.77
CA TRP A 78 0.56 -14.29 6.15
C TRP A 78 -0.54 -13.94 7.16
N VAL A 79 -1.63 -14.69 7.08
CA VAL A 79 -2.59 -14.80 8.17
C VAL A 79 -2.00 -15.80 9.16
N LYS A 80 -2.06 -15.52 10.46
CA LYS A 80 -1.72 -16.43 11.55
C LYS A 80 -2.84 -16.63 12.56
N TYR A 81 -3.98 -15.99 12.32
CA TYR A 81 -5.15 -16.04 13.19
C TYR A 81 -5.58 -17.49 13.45
N ARG A 82 -5.70 -17.87 14.74
CA ARG A 82 -6.09 -19.24 15.16
C ARG A 82 -5.24 -20.36 14.53
N ASN A 83 -3.92 -20.17 14.47
CA ASN A 83 -2.97 -21.13 13.88
C ASN A 83 -3.16 -21.36 12.37
N HIS A 84 -3.87 -20.46 11.70
CA HIS A 84 -4.13 -20.53 10.27
C HIS A 84 -3.00 -19.87 9.48
N LEU A 85 -1.83 -20.50 9.44
CA LEU A 85 -0.57 -20.00 8.88
C LEU A 85 -0.54 -20.08 7.35
N LYS A 86 -1.18 -19.12 6.66
CA LYS A 86 -1.28 -19.15 5.18
C LYS A 86 -1.10 -17.78 4.54
N PHE A 87 -0.45 -17.77 3.38
CA PHE A 87 -0.33 -16.60 2.52
C PHE A 87 -1.50 -16.54 1.54
N TYR A 88 -2.11 -15.37 1.45
CA TYR A 88 -3.23 -15.10 0.57
C TYR A 88 -2.93 -13.92 -0.32
N THR A 89 -3.37 -14.01 -1.56
CA THR A 89 -3.37 -12.86 -2.49
C THR A 89 -4.75 -12.67 -3.10
N ARG A 90 -4.93 -11.54 -3.78
CA ARG A 90 -6.14 -11.22 -4.54
C ARG A 90 -5.84 -11.37 -6.02
N GLY A 91 -6.67 -12.11 -6.73
CA GLY A 91 -6.71 -12.18 -8.18
C GLY A 91 -8.04 -11.70 -8.73
N ILE A 92 -8.26 -11.94 -10.01
CA ILE A 92 -9.46 -11.51 -10.75
C ILE A 92 -10.73 -12.12 -10.15
N GLN A 93 -10.67 -13.35 -9.67
CA GLN A 93 -11.82 -14.08 -9.08
C GLN A 93 -11.83 -14.03 -7.54
N GLY A 94 -11.15 -13.06 -6.94
CA GLY A 94 -11.12 -12.87 -5.50
C GLY A 94 -9.88 -13.43 -4.82
N LYS A 95 -10.04 -13.88 -3.57
CA LYS A 95 -8.94 -14.30 -2.68
C LYS A 95 -8.55 -15.76 -2.93
N TYR A 96 -7.26 -16.03 -3.07
CA TYR A 96 -6.73 -17.40 -3.15
C TYR A 96 -5.39 -17.56 -2.40
N LEU A 97 -4.97 -18.81 -2.21
CA LEU A 97 -3.69 -19.14 -1.56
C LEU A 97 -2.54 -18.93 -2.52
N MET A 98 -1.49 -18.23 -2.08
CA MET A 98 -0.31 -18.06 -2.93
C MET A 98 0.42 -19.39 -3.14
N ASP A 99 0.88 -19.61 -4.36
CA ASP A 99 1.79 -20.72 -4.67
C ASP A 99 3.26 -20.36 -4.40
N ILE A 100 4.16 -21.35 -4.55
CA ILE A 100 5.61 -21.18 -4.30
C ILE A 100 6.23 -20.15 -5.25
N SER A 101 5.78 -20.10 -6.50
CA SER A 101 6.32 -19.18 -7.52
C SER A 101 5.91 -17.74 -7.21
N GLU A 102 4.66 -17.54 -6.81
CA GLU A 102 4.15 -16.25 -6.36
C GLU A 102 4.85 -15.79 -5.08
N LEU A 103 5.04 -16.67 -4.10
CA LEU A 103 5.79 -16.33 -2.88
C LEU A 103 7.23 -15.92 -3.21
N ARG A 104 7.92 -16.68 -4.07
CA ARG A 104 9.29 -16.32 -4.51
C ARG A 104 9.33 -14.95 -5.18
N ARG A 105 8.35 -14.65 -6.03
CA ARG A 105 8.23 -13.33 -6.68
C ARG A 105 8.05 -12.22 -5.64
N GLU A 106 7.09 -12.38 -4.72
CA GLU A 106 6.79 -11.38 -3.69
C GLU A 106 8.00 -11.12 -2.76
N PHE A 107 8.67 -12.17 -2.29
CA PHE A 107 9.88 -12.01 -1.48
C PHE A 107 11.05 -11.40 -2.27
N GLY A 108 11.19 -11.73 -3.55
CA GLY A 108 12.23 -11.17 -4.42
C GLY A 108 12.13 -9.64 -4.57
N LEU A 109 10.90 -9.11 -4.66
CA LEU A 109 10.66 -7.67 -4.82
C LEU A 109 11.25 -6.83 -3.66
N LEU A 110 11.19 -7.34 -2.41
CA LEU A 110 11.75 -6.65 -1.25
C LEU A 110 13.28 -6.47 -1.33
N GLY A 111 13.98 -7.52 -1.79
CA GLY A 111 15.44 -7.51 -1.94
C GLY A 111 15.90 -6.53 -3.02
N THR A 112 15.14 -6.46 -4.12
CA THR A 112 15.46 -5.56 -5.24
C THR A 112 15.32 -4.08 -4.84
N ILE A 113 14.25 -3.68 -4.14
CA ILE A 113 14.03 -2.27 -3.78
C ILE A 113 15.19 -1.72 -2.95
N THR A 114 15.61 -2.43 -1.91
CA THR A 114 16.71 -1.98 -1.03
C THR A 114 18.03 -1.84 -1.80
N THR A 115 18.31 -2.83 -2.65
CA THR A 115 19.54 -2.84 -3.46
C THR A 115 19.53 -1.70 -4.47
N SER A 116 18.41 -1.48 -5.15
CA SER A 116 18.26 -0.40 -6.13
C SER A 116 18.35 0.99 -5.51
N ILE A 117 17.80 1.20 -4.31
CA ILE A 117 17.93 2.49 -3.59
C ILE A 117 19.40 2.75 -3.24
N LYS A 118 20.12 1.75 -2.74
CA LYS A 118 21.56 1.88 -2.44
C LYS A 118 22.35 2.18 -3.71
N ALA A 119 22.09 1.45 -4.79
CA ALA A 119 22.75 1.70 -6.09
C ALA A 119 22.48 3.12 -6.61
N PHE A 120 21.24 3.60 -6.50
CA PHE A 120 20.87 4.97 -6.87
C PHE A 120 21.63 6.01 -6.05
N VAL A 121 21.63 5.90 -4.72
CA VAL A 121 22.32 6.86 -3.83
C VAL A 121 23.83 6.86 -4.11
N THR A 122 24.46 5.69 -4.22
CA THR A 122 25.89 5.57 -4.52
C THR A 122 26.22 6.19 -5.88
N GLY A 123 25.41 5.94 -6.91
CA GLY A 123 25.57 6.53 -8.23
C GLY A 123 25.47 8.07 -8.21
N ARG A 124 24.50 8.62 -7.47
CA ARG A 124 24.32 10.07 -7.32
C ARG A 124 25.49 10.73 -6.59
N ILE A 125 25.97 10.13 -5.50
CA ILE A 125 27.15 10.63 -4.77
C ILE A 125 28.36 10.65 -5.71
N SER A 126 28.55 9.60 -6.51
CA SER A 126 29.64 9.49 -7.47
C SER A 126 29.62 10.61 -8.52
N LEU A 127 28.44 10.94 -9.07
CA LEU A 127 28.28 12.06 -10.01
C LEU A 127 28.56 13.41 -9.34
N ILE A 128 28.09 13.63 -8.11
CA ILE A 128 28.34 14.87 -7.35
C ILE A 128 29.84 15.06 -7.08
N GLN A 129 30.55 13.99 -6.72
CA GLN A 129 32.00 14.03 -6.48
C GLN A 129 32.78 14.42 -7.74
N ARG A 130 32.33 13.98 -8.93
CA ARG A 130 32.93 14.31 -10.22
C ARG A 130 32.43 15.62 -10.82
N ALA A 131 31.50 16.31 -10.17
CA ALA A 131 30.80 17.47 -10.72
C ALA A 131 30.09 17.21 -12.08
N GLU A 132 29.63 15.97 -12.29
CA GLU A 132 28.92 15.50 -13.49
C GLU A 132 27.39 15.52 -13.32
N THR A 133 26.87 16.43 -12.51
CA THR A 133 25.43 16.55 -12.25
C THR A 133 24.74 17.42 -13.30
N SER A 134 23.44 17.18 -13.51
CA SER A 134 22.62 17.98 -14.45
C SER A 134 22.49 19.46 -14.06
N VAL A 135 22.75 19.79 -12.79
CA VAL A 135 22.78 21.15 -12.25
C VAL A 135 24.18 21.37 -11.66
N PRO A 136 24.83 22.52 -11.88
CA PRO A 136 26.14 22.81 -11.31
C PRO A 136 26.09 22.79 -9.78
N VAL A 137 27.05 22.12 -9.15
CA VAL A 137 27.18 22.11 -7.69
C VAL A 137 28.48 22.81 -7.29
N ASN A 138 28.38 23.85 -6.46
CA ASN A 138 29.53 24.66 -6.03
C ASN A 138 30.62 23.83 -5.35
N LEU A 139 31.89 24.21 -5.53
CA LEU A 139 33.03 23.58 -4.85
C LEU A 139 33.03 23.89 -3.33
N GLY A 140 33.59 22.99 -2.53
CA GLY A 140 33.65 23.11 -1.06
C GLY A 140 32.85 22.05 -0.28
N PRO A 141 32.75 22.16 1.06
CA PRO A 141 31.98 21.25 1.91
C PRO A 141 30.49 21.21 1.53
N LYS A 142 29.88 20.03 1.59
CA LYS A 142 28.49 19.80 1.14
C LYS A 142 27.74 18.90 2.12
N ILE A 143 26.44 19.14 2.24
CA ILE A 143 25.48 18.22 2.85
C ILE A 143 24.55 17.75 1.73
N ILE A 144 24.38 16.44 1.60
CA ILE A 144 23.55 15.84 0.55
C ILE A 144 22.41 15.08 1.22
N LEU A 145 21.17 15.47 0.90
CA LEU A 145 19.96 14.79 1.34
C LEU A 145 19.30 14.11 0.14
N HIS A 146 19.13 12.78 0.22
CA HIS A 146 18.38 12.02 -0.79
C HIS A 146 16.98 11.70 -0.27
N LEU A 147 15.96 12.30 -0.88
CA LEU A 147 14.56 11.94 -0.66
C LEU A 147 14.15 10.95 -1.74
N VAL A 148 14.06 9.67 -1.37
CA VAL A 148 13.85 8.58 -2.32
C VAL A 148 12.49 7.91 -2.04
N PRO A 149 11.44 8.20 -2.84
CA PRO A 149 10.16 7.53 -2.68
C PRO A 149 10.30 6.04 -2.98
N LEU A 150 9.83 5.18 -2.07
CA LEU A 150 9.84 3.73 -2.27
C LEU A 150 9.04 3.30 -3.53
N SER A 151 8.02 4.08 -3.90
CA SER A 151 7.21 3.84 -5.09
C SER A 151 7.97 3.95 -6.40
N SER A 152 9.03 4.76 -6.47
CA SER A 152 9.87 4.88 -7.66
C SER A 152 10.61 3.59 -8.01
N PHE A 153 10.69 2.64 -7.07
CA PHE A 153 11.37 1.36 -7.23
C PHE A 153 10.39 0.18 -7.31
N THR A 154 9.08 0.46 -7.37
CA THR A 154 8.07 -0.58 -7.61
C THR A 154 7.70 -0.68 -9.07
N THR A 155 7.50 -1.90 -9.55
CA THR A 155 6.91 -2.16 -10.86
C THR A 155 5.44 -1.73 -10.89
N GLY A 156 4.98 -1.21 -12.03
CA GLY A 156 3.56 -0.91 -12.29
C GLY A 156 3.10 0.52 -11.99
N GLN A 157 3.99 1.47 -11.71
CA GLN A 157 3.62 2.89 -11.70
C GLN A 157 3.54 3.38 -13.15
N VAL A 158 2.32 3.62 -13.64
CA VAL A 158 2.08 4.33 -14.89
C VAL A 158 1.91 5.80 -14.56
N TYR A 159 2.78 6.64 -15.11
CA TYR A 159 2.65 8.10 -14.99
C TYR A 159 1.99 8.64 -16.25
N ASP A 160 0.94 9.45 -16.08
CA ASP A 160 0.41 10.24 -17.18
C ASP A 160 1.38 11.38 -17.48
N LEU A 161 2.09 11.27 -18.60
CA LEU A 161 3.07 12.27 -19.02
C LEU A 161 2.42 13.60 -19.39
N GLN A 162 1.15 13.62 -19.81
CA GLN A 162 0.44 14.88 -20.09
C GLN A 162 0.14 15.64 -18.80
N GLU A 163 -0.27 14.94 -17.75
CA GLU A 163 -0.50 15.55 -16.45
C GLU A 163 0.81 16.11 -15.86
N VAL A 164 1.90 15.35 -15.95
CA VAL A 164 3.23 15.81 -15.51
C VAL A 164 3.65 17.06 -16.28
N PHE A 165 3.47 17.08 -17.61
CA PHE A 165 3.83 18.23 -18.44
C PHE A 165 3.05 19.49 -18.08
N SER A 166 1.75 19.35 -17.78
CA SER A 166 0.89 20.47 -17.35
C SER A 166 1.33 21.11 -16.03
N LYS A 167 2.11 20.37 -15.21
CA LYS A 167 2.60 20.79 -13.90
C LYS A 167 4.12 21.00 -13.87
N CYS A 168 4.79 21.09 -15.01
CA CYS A 168 6.26 21.24 -15.13
C CYS A 168 6.85 22.37 -14.27
N ASN A 169 6.10 23.45 -14.03
CA ASN A 169 6.53 24.57 -13.20
C ASN A 169 6.83 24.17 -11.73
N LEU A 170 6.27 23.04 -11.26
CA LEU A 170 6.55 22.48 -9.92
C LEU A 170 7.82 21.62 -9.89
N LEU A 171 8.42 21.33 -11.05
CA LEU A 171 9.59 20.47 -11.21
C LEU A 171 10.87 21.27 -11.50
N ASN A 172 10.86 22.59 -11.32
CA ASN A 172 12.06 23.40 -11.46
C ASN A 172 13.13 22.90 -10.49
N PRO A 173 14.28 22.42 -10.99
CA PRO A 173 15.37 22.06 -10.11
C PRO A 173 15.84 23.32 -9.39
N ILE A 174 15.89 23.26 -8.06
CA ILE A 174 16.51 24.29 -7.20
C ILE A 174 18.02 24.25 -7.40
#